data_AF-A0A7V8NX28-F1
#
_entry.id   AF-A0A7V8NX28-F1
#
_cell.length_a   1.000
_cell.length_b   1.000
_cell.length_c   1.000
_cell.angle_alpha   90.00
_cell.angle_beta   90.00
_cell.angle_gamma   90.00
#
_symmetry.space_group_name_H-M   'P 1'
#
loop_
_entity.id
_entity.type
_entity.pdbx_description
1 polymer ?
#
loop_
_entity_poly.entity_id
_entity_poly.type
_entity_poly.pdbx_seq_one_letter_code
_entity_poly.pdbx_strand_id
1 'polypeptide(L)'
;YGLAPDDIIFDPLVFPCATGDENYIGGAVETMEGIRLIKQAIPDVRTILGISNVSFGLPAGAREVVNSVFLYYCTKAGLDLAIVNTEKIERFASIPAHERELAENLLFSHPPSSLPADHSNTRLLLDAPADWRQQSKEQRASVNQFWIAAITEHFRAAKRKEKDRDADLPLDDRLANYILQGTRDGLIADLERKRAEGAAPLDIINGPLMAGMAEVGRLFNANELIVAEVLQSAEAMKAAVSYLEQFMEKTDSAKRGKLVLATVKGDVHDIGKNLVEIIFKNNGYEVVNLGIKVPPEELIKAYQEHHPDAIGLSGLLVKSAQQMVTTASDLKDAGIEIPLLVGGAALSAKFTQTKIAPSYGKAVCYAKDAMTGLRLMNQLMDPATRETVLREHTASGNGFKMSTTISVAPLPKVSRSPRIRVDLPIPPLSYLDRKVRLVPDLREIWGYINPYMLYGRHLGFRGDFEKHLAERDPKAIELSESVEKVKQEAASFMKIRAVWQFFEAEPEGESLDLFAPGAKEP
;
A
#
# COMPACT_ATOMS: atom_id res chain seq x y z
N TYR A 1 34.66 2.63 7.05
CA TYR A 1 34.89 1.95 5.77
C TYR A 1 34.38 2.71 4.55
N GLY A 2 33.69 3.86 4.69
CA GLY A 2 33.23 4.65 3.54
C GLY A 2 32.12 3.99 2.71
N LEU A 3 31.50 2.92 3.24
CA LEU A 3 30.38 2.22 2.63
C LEU A 3 29.10 3.01 2.89
N ALA A 4 28.27 3.17 1.86
CA ALA A 4 26.93 3.71 2.05
C ALA A 4 26.09 2.67 2.82
N PRO A 5 25.21 3.08 3.75
CA PRO A 5 24.30 2.16 4.43
C PRO A 5 23.50 1.25 3.47
N ASP A 6 23.05 1.79 2.33
CA ASP A 6 22.29 1.05 1.31
C ASP A 6 23.09 -0.09 0.65
N ASP A 7 24.43 -0.05 0.71
CA ASP A 7 25.32 -1.10 0.21
C ASP A 7 25.51 -2.24 1.23
N ILE A 8 24.98 -2.09 2.44
CA ILE A 8 25.15 -3.05 3.54
C ILE A 8 23.87 -3.87 3.66
N ILE A 9 24.03 -5.19 3.53
CA ILE A 9 22.96 -6.17 3.75
C ILE A 9 23.30 -6.99 4.99
N PHE A 10 22.44 -6.95 5.99
CA PHE A 10 22.53 -7.79 7.18
C PHE A 10 21.73 -9.08 7.01
N ASP A 11 22.35 -10.21 7.29
CA ASP A 11 21.63 -11.47 7.50
C ASP A 11 21.52 -11.70 9.03
N PRO A 12 20.33 -11.54 9.63
CA PRO A 12 20.14 -11.73 11.06
C PRO A 12 20.06 -13.21 11.47
N LEU A 13 20.31 -14.14 10.54
CA LEU A 13 20.29 -15.60 10.69
C LEU A 13 18.92 -16.18 11.06
N VAL A 14 18.64 -17.37 10.55
CA VAL A 14 17.46 -18.17 10.89
C VAL A 14 17.90 -19.46 11.53
N PHE A 15 17.38 -19.73 12.72
CA PHE A 15 17.54 -21.01 13.40
C PHE A 15 16.26 -21.86 13.27
N PRO A 16 16.39 -23.20 13.22
CA PRO A 16 15.25 -24.09 13.19
C PRO A 16 14.38 -23.98 14.44
N CYS A 17 13.08 -23.79 14.28
CA CYS A 17 12.13 -23.76 15.41
C CYS A 17 11.61 -25.15 15.80
N ALA A 18 11.90 -26.19 15.00
CA ALA A 18 11.25 -27.50 15.10
C ALA A 18 12.21 -28.67 15.33
N THR A 19 13.43 -28.42 15.79
CA THR A 19 14.43 -29.47 16.05
C THR A 19 14.41 -30.00 17.48
N GLY A 20 13.74 -29.30 18.40
CA GLY A 20 13.76 -29.60 19.83
C GLY A 20 15.08 -29.23 20.53
N ASP A 21 16.02 -28.58 19.82
CA ASP A 21 17.23 -28.03 20.41
C ASP A 21 16.88 -26.78 21.23
N GLU A 22 17.12 -26.84 22.53
CA GLU A 22 16.81 -25.77 23.48
C GLU A 22 17.50 -24.45 23.13
N ASN A 23 18.64 -24.49 22.43
CA ASN A 23 19.37 -23.29 22.02
C ASN A 23 18.67 -22.51 20.89
N TYR A 24 17.77 -23.16 20.15
CA TYR A 24 17.06 -22.53 19.03
C TYR A 24 15.62 -22.13 19.38
N ILE A 25 15.11 -22.51 20.55
CA ILE A 25 13.77 -22.11 21.00
C ILE A 25 13.73 -20.59 21.16
N GLY A 26 12.72 -19.97 20.54
CA GLY A 26 12.60 -18.51 20.46
C GLY A 26 13.48 -17.85 19.39
N GLY A 27 14.32 -18.60 18.68
CA GLY A 27 15.19 -18.08 17.63
C GLY A 27 14.42 -17.36 16.52
N ALA A 28 13.25 -17.88 16.12
CA ALA A 28 12.38 -17.20 15.15
C ALA A 28 11.94 -15.80 15.62
N VAL A 29 11.58 -15.66 16.90
CA VAL A 29 11.20 -14.37 17.52
C VAL A 29 12.39 -13.42 17.55
N GLU A 30 13.57 -13.90 17.92
CA GLU A 30 14.78 -13.07 17.95
C GLU A 30 15.25 -12.68 16.55
N THR A 31 15.06 -13.51 15.53
CA THR A 31 15.31 -13.11 14.14
C THR A 31 14.41 -11.95 13.73
N MET A 32 13.11 -12.03 14.03
CA MET A 32 12.15 -10.96 13.73
C MET A 32 12.51 -9.67 14.49
N GLU A 33 12.85 -9.79 15.77
CA GLU A 33 13.27 -8.64 16.58
C GLU A 33 14.61 -8.06 16.12
N GLY A 34 15.55 -8.90 15.70
CA GLY A 34 16.82 -8.51 15.11
C GLY A 34 16.62 -7.66 13.85
N ILE A 35 15.72 -8.07 12.95
CA ILE A 35 15.33 -7.27 11.78
C ILE A 35 14.82 -5.89 12.22
N ARG A 36 13.88 -5.86 13.17
CA ARG A 36 13.28 -4.62 13.67
C ARG A 36 14.33 -3.68 14.26
N LEU A 37 15.26 -4.21 15.07
CA LEU A 37 16.32 -3.45 15.72
C LEU A 37 17.35 -2.93 14.71
N ILE A 38 17.74 -3.74 13.73
CA ILE A 38 18.65 -3.32 12.63
C ILE A 38 18.04 -2.12 11.90
N LYS A 39 16.76 -2.22 11.52
CA LYS A 39 16.04 -1.15 10.83
C LYS A 39 15.89 0.13 11.65
N GLN A 40 15.79 0.01 12.97
CA GLN A 40 15.72 1.18 13.86
C GLN A 40 17.07 1.84 14.07
N ALA A 41 18.14 1.05 14.21
CA ALA A 41 19.47 1.55 14.46
C ALA A 41 20.12 2.14 13.20
N ILE A 42 19.83 1.56 12.03
CA ILE A 42 20.43 1.95 10.75
C ILE A 42 19.37 1.92 9.64
N PRO A 43 18.55 2.97 9.49
CA PRO A 43 17.33 2.96 8.64
C PRO A 43 17.56 2.58 7.17
N ASP A 44 18.72 2.90 6.63
CA ASP A 44 19.04 2.77 5.21
C ASP A 44 19.78 1.45 4.88
N VAL A 45 20.02 0.57 5.85
CA VAL A 45 20.62 -0.76 5.56
C VAL A 45 19.55 -1.76 5.15
N ARG A 46 19.92 -2.75 4.34
CA ARG A 46 19.03 -3.83 3.94
C ARG A 46 19.19 -5.05 4.85
N THR A 47 18.18 -5.90 4.87
CA THR A 47 18.17 -7.18 5.56
C THR A 47 17.81 -8.31 4.60
N ILE A 48 18.50 -9.44 4.70
CA ILE A 48 18.23 -10.65 3.90
C ILE A 48 18.03 -11.84 4.81
N LEU A 49 17.13 -12.75 4.44
CA LEU A 49 16.85 -13.91 5.26
C LEU A 49 16.57 -15.18 4.45
N GLY A 50 17.27 -16.27 4.79
CA GLY A 50 16.97 -17.61 4.33
C GLY A 50 15.85 -18.27 5.14
N ILE A 51 14.60 -18.13 4.69
CA ILE A 51 13.41 -18.52 5.45
C ILE A 51 13.34 -20.04 5.69
N SER A 52 13.72 -20.85 4.71
CA SER A 52 13.49 -22.31 4.70
C SER A 52 14.13 -23.08 5.86
N ASN A 53 15.11 -22.48 6.55
CA ASN A 53 15.76 -23.06 7.72
C ASN A 53 14.84 -23.08 8.95
N VAL A 54 13.90 -22.15 9.06
CA VAL A 54 13.03 -22.03 10.25
C VAL A 54 12.22 -23.29 10.47
N SER A 55 11.76 -23.92 9.38
CA SER A 55 10.91 -25.11 9.39
C SER A 55 11.67 -26.42 9.29
N PHE A 56 13.02 -26.40 9.39
CA PHE A 56 13.81 -27.61 9.34
C PHE A 56 13.41 -28.58 10.46
N GLY A 57 13.16 -29.84 10.11
CA GLY A 57 12.63 -30.88 11.01
C GLY A 57 11.14 -31.19 10.84
N LEU A 58 10.37 -30.35 10.15
CA LEU A 58 8.93 -30.55 9.94
C LEU A 58 8.59 -31.35 8.66
N PRO A 59 7.41 -32.00 8.60
CA PRO A 59 6.85 -32.57 7.36
C PRO A 59 6.69 -31.53 6.24
N ALA A 60 6.73 -31.97 4.98
CA ALA A 60 6.74 -31.06 3.82
C ALA A 60 5.60 -30.02 3.81
N GLY A 61 4.34 -30.42 4.05
CA GLY A 61 3.20 -29.49 4.11
C GLY A 61 3.32 -28.49 5.26
N ALA A 62 3.74 -28.95 6.44
CA ALA A 62 3.99 -28.07 7.59
C ALA A 62 5.10 -27.04 7.28
N ARG A 63 6.12 -27.42 6.51
CA ARG A 63 7.19 -26.50 6.10
C ARG A 63 6.68 -25.38 5.23
N GLU A 64 5.81 -25.67 4.27
CA GLU A 64 5.23 -24.68 3.36
C GLU A 64 4.43 -23.62 4.14
N VAL A 65 3.60 -24.06 5.07
CA VAL A 65 2.83 -23.17 5.96
C VAL A 65 3.73 -22.38 6.90
N VAL A 66 4.62 -23.04 7.65
CA VAL A 66 5.50 -22.36 8.63
C VAL A 66 6.43 -21.35 7.95
N ASN A 67 6.96 -21.66 6.77
CA ASN A 67 7.76 -20.73 5.99
C ASN A 67 6.95 -19.50 5.56
N SER A 68 5.70 -19.70 5.11
CA SER A 68 4.82 -18.62 4.64
C SER A 68 4.40 -17.69 5.78
N VAL A 69 4.06 -18.26 6.95
CA VAL A 69 3.76 -17.49 8.18
C VAL A 69 5.01 -16.74 8.67
N PHE A 70 6.17 -17.39 8.74
CA PHE A 70 7.40 -16.75 9.19
C PHE A 70 7.83 -15.59 8.28
N LEU A 71 7.73 -15.77 6.95
CA LEU A 71 8.00 -14.72 5.98
C LEU A 71 7.09 -13.51 6.18
N TYR A 72 5.80 -13.73 6.43
CA TYR A 72 4.85 -12.65 6.69
C TYR A 72 5.27 -11.80 7.89
N TYR A 73 5.60 -12.42 9.02
CA TYR A 73 6.02 -11.69 10.22
C TYR A 73 7.39 -11.03 10.07
N CYS A 74 8.34 -11.65 9.36
CA CYS A 74 9.61 -11.01 9.04
C CYS A 74 9.42 -9.77 8.16
N THR A 75 8.50 -9.84 7.18
CA THR A 75 8.16 -8.69 6.33
C THR A 75 7.56 -7.56 7.16
N LYS A 76 6.67 -7.86 8.11
CA LYS A 76 6.14 -6.87 9.06
C LYS A 76 7.23 -6.27 9.96
N ALA A 77 8.25 -7.05 10.32
CA ALA A 77 9.39 -6.57 11.10
C ALA A 77 10.34 -5.66 10.29
N GLY A 78 10.21 -5.63 8.96
CA GLY A 78 11.00 -4.79 8.06
C GLY A 78 11.98 -5.55 7.17
N LEU A 79 11.79 -6.85 6.95
CA LEU A 79 12.63 -7.65 6.05
C LEU A 79 12.57 -7.12 4.60
N ASP A 80 13.73 -6.92 3.97
CA ASP A 80 13.80 -6.42 2.59
C ASP A 80 13.91 -7.54 1.54
N LEU A 81 14.66 -8.60 1.87
CA LEU A 81 15.02 -9.68 0.96
C LEU A 81 14.79 -11.04 1.62
N ALA A 82 14.17 -11.98 0.89
CA ALA A 82 13.93 -13.34 1.37
C ALA A 82 14.42 -14.37 0.34
N ILE A 83 15.16 -15.38 0.79
CA ILE A 83 15.55 -16.54 -0.02
C ILE A 83 14.52 -17.65 0.26
N VAL A 84 13.68 -17.91 -0.74
CA VAL A 84 12.50 -18.78 -0.62
C VAL A 84 12.21 -19.56 -1.90
N ASN A 85 11.50 -20.69 -1.77
CA ASN A 85 10.93 -21.40 -2.92
C ASN A 85 9.54 -20.82 -3.24
N THR A 86 9.44 -20.06 -4.33
CA THR A 86 8.23 -19.33 -4.72
C THR A 86 7.08 -20.23 -5.18
N GLU A 87 7.34 -21.44 -5.66
CA GLU A 87 6.31 -22.39 -6.10
C GLU A 87 5.53 -23.00 -4.92
N LYS A 88 6.14 -22.95 -3.73
CA LYS A 88 5.66 -23.63 -2.52
C LYS A 88 5.23 -22.66 -1.41
N ILE A 89 5.39 -21.36 -1.62
CA ILE A 89 4.89 -20.36 -0.70
C ILE A 89 3.40 -20.14 -0.95
N GLU A 90 2.63 -20.21 0.12
CA GLU A 90 1.22 -19.88 0.10
C GLU A 90 1.01 -18.40 0.43
N ARG A 91 -0.05 -17.80 -0.12
CA ARG A 91 -0.46 -16.46 0.32
C ARG A 91 -0.89 -16.58 1.78
N PHE A 92 -0.37 -15.72 2.66
CA PHE A 92 -0.71 -15.76 4.09
C PHE A 92 -2.23 -15.80 4.35
N ALA A 93 -3.00 -15.07 3.54
CA ALA A 93 -4.46 -15.02 3.61
C ALA A 93 -5.18 -16.30 3.14
N SER A 94 -4.55 -17.12 2.28
CA SER A 94 -5.12 -18.37 1.80
C SER A 94 -4.83 -19.56 2.73
N ILE A 95 -3.93 -19.41 3.70
CA ILE A 95 -3.58 -20.46 4.66
C ILE A 95 -4.78 -20.70 5.59
N PRO A 96 -5.25 -21.95 5.77
CA PRO A 96 -6.33 -22.26 6.70
C PRO A 96 -6.03 -21.75 8.12
N ALA A 97 -7.03 -21.16 8.79
CA ALA A 97 -6.87 -20.48 10.07
C ALA A 97 -6.19 -21.37 11.15
N HIS A 98 -6.59 -22.65 11.23
CA HIS A 98 -6.01 -23.62 12.15
C HIS A 98 -4.52 -23.91 11.85
N GLU A 99 -4.15 -24.03 10.57
CA GLU A 99 -2.75 -24.30 10.18
C GLU A 99 -1.86 -23.08 10.44
N ARG A 100 -2.40 -21.88 10.21
CA ARG A 100 -1.75 -20.63 10.58
C ARG A 100 -1.53 -20.55 12.09
N GLU A 101 -2.56 -20.85 12.89
CA GLU A 101 -2.46 -20.85 14.36
C GLU A 101 -1.40 -21.85 14.87
N LEU A 102 -1.35 -23.05 14.31
CA LEU A 102 -0.29 -24.03 14.63
C LEU A 102 1.11 -23.50 14.32
N ALA A 103 1.27 -22.85 13.16
CA ALA A 103 2.55 -22.26 12.77
C ALA A 103 2.94 -21.06 13.63
N GLU A 104 2.01 -20.16 13.94
CA GLU A 104 2.23 -19.01 14.82
C GLU A 104 2.62 -19.46 16.23
N ASN A 105 1.86 -20.39 16.82
CA ASN A 105 2.16 -20.89 18.16
C ASN A 105 3.53 -21.57 18.24
N LEU A 106 3.94 -22.32 17.20
CA LEU A 106 5.28 -22.89 17.12
C LEU A 106 6.36 -21.80 17.01
N LEU A 107 6.19 -20.82 16.11
CA LEU A 107 7.17 -19.76 15.86
C LEU A 107 7.38 -18.85 17.08
N PHE A 108 6.30 -18.47 17.74
CA PHE A 108 6.33 -17.56 18.89
C PHE A 108 6.47 -18.28 20.24
N SER A 109 6.41 -19.62 20.25
CA SER A 109 6.45 -20.45 21.47
C SER A 109 5.36 -20.04 22.49
N HIS A 110 4.15 -19.79 21.99
CA HIS A 110 3.00 -19.45 22.84
C HIS A 110 2.56 -20.67 23.66
N PRO A 111 2.17 -20.51 24.94
CA PRO A 111 1.62 -21.62 25.71
C PRO A 111 0.28 -22.09 25.11
N PRO A 112 -0.02 -23.39 25.13
CA PRO A 112 -1.33 -23.89 24.68
C PRO A 112 -2.45 -23.35 25.57
N SER A 113 -3.57 -22.98 24.95
CA SER A 113 -4.76 -22.47 25.64
C SER A 113 -5.64 -23.60 26.22
N SER A 114 -5.51 -24.81 25.68
CA SER A 114 -6.23 -26.00 26.12
C SER A 114 -5.40 -27.26 25.90
N LEU A 115 -5.56 -28.25 26.78
CA LEU A 115 -4.85 -29.53 26.73
C LEU A 115 -5.85 -30.67 26.96
N PRO A 116 -5.58 -31.87 26.43
CA PRO A 116 -6.31 -33.07 26.83
C PRO A 116 -6.21 -33.30 28.35
N ALA A 117 -7.29 -33.78 28.98
CA ALA A 117 -7.38 -33.92 30.44
C ALA A 117 -6.26 -34.77 31.06
N ASP A 118 -5.65 -35.66 30.27
CA ASP A 118 -4.66 -36.64 30.72
C ASP A 118 -3.22 -36.24 30.36
N HIS A 119 -2.97 -35.00 29.92
CA HIS A 119 -1.65 -34.58 29.47
C HIS A 119 -0.66 -34.49 30.64
N SER A 120 0.44 -35.25 30.58
CA SER A 120 1.41 -35.44 31.66
C SER A 120 2.03 -34.13 32.20
N ASN A 121 2.10 -33.10 31.36
CA ASN A 121 2.70 -31.79 31.68
C ASN A 121 1.70 -30.63 31.74
N THR A 122 0.42 -30.89 32.05
CA THR A 122 -0.67 -29.90 32.00
C THR A 122 -0.34 -28.59 32.72
N ARG A 123 0.10 -28.66 33.99
CA ARG A 123 0.42 -27.48 34.78
C ARG A 123 1.62 -26.70 34.23
N LEU A 124 2.64 -27.41 33.75
CA LEU A 124 3.87 -26.82 33.21
C LEU A 124 3.60 -26.02 31.92
N LEU A 125 2.70 -26.50 31.08
CA LEU A 125 2.33 -25.88 29.80
C LEU A 125 1.33 -24.72 29.96
N LEU A 126 0.31 -24.86 30.81
CA LEU A 126 -0.70 -23.82 31.02
C LEU A 126 -0.20 -22.65 31.87
N ASP A 127 0.69 -22.91 32.84
CA ASP A 127 1.28 -21.87 33.70
C ASP A 127 2.45 -21.13 33.01
N ALA A 128 2.81 -21.50 31.78
CA ALA A 128 3.90 -20.85 31.04
C ALA A 128 3.50 -19.44 30.58
N PRO A 129 4.35 -18.41 30.81
CA PRO A 129 4.09 -17.06 30.31
C PRO A 129 3.95 -17.00 28.78
N ALA A 130 3.12 -16.07 28.30
CA ALA A 130 2.92 -15.85 26.86
C ALA A 130 4.19 -15.37 26.15
N ASP A 131 5.03 -14.59 26.83
CA ASP A 131 6.35 -14.20 26.36
C ASP A 131 7.36 -15.31 26.67
N TRP A 132 7.88 -15.94 25.62
CA TRP A 132 8.81 -17.05 25.70
C TRP A 132 10.09 -16.71 26.49
N ARG A 133 10.49 -15.43 26.56
CA ARG A 133 11.66 -14.97 27.32
C ARG A 133 11.48 -15.11 28.84
N GLN A 134 10.23 -15.14 29.30
CA GLN A 134 9.87 -15.28 30.71
C GLN A 134 9.62 -16.75 31.11
N GLN A 135 9.58 -17.65 30.14
CA GLN A 135 9.41 -19.08 30.39
C GLN A 135 10.70 -19.69 30.97
N SER A 136 10.53 -20.57 31.95
CA SER A 136 11.63 -21.40 32.45
C SER A 136 12.19 -22.28 31.33
N LYS A 137 13.41 -22.79 31.51
CA LYS A 137 14.04 -23.67 30.53
C LYS A 137 13.18 -24.90 30.21
N GLU A 138 12.59 -25.49 31.25
CA GLU A 138 11.73 -26.66 31.16
C GLU A 138 10.38 -26.35 30.48
N GLN A 139 9.82 -25.15 30.74
CA GLN A 139 8.61 -24.66 30.07
C GLN A 139 8.85 -24.47 28.58
N ARG A 140 9.94 -23.80 28.19
CA ARG A 140 10.30 -23.58 26.78
C ARG A 140 10.42 -24.88 26.00
N ALA A 141 11.17 -25.83 26.54
CA ALA A 141 11.33 -27.16 25.92
C ALA A 141 9.98 -27.87 25.76
N SER A 142 9.14 -27.84 26.80
CA SER A 142 7.84 -28.52 26.80
C SER A 142 6.85 -27.88 25.81
N VAL A 143 6.76 -26.54 25.78
CA VAL A 143 5.89 -25.79 24.86
C VAL A 143 6.32 -26.03 23.41
N ASN A 144 7.63 -25.96 23.13
CA ASN A 144 8.15 -26.21 21.79
C ASN A 144 7.87 -27.64 21.32
N GLN A 145 8.13 -28.65 22.16
CA GLN A 145 7.84 -30.05 21.84
C GLN A 145 6.35 -30.29 21.60
N PHE A 146 5.48 -29.66 22.40
CA PHE A 146 4.03 -29.75 22.22
C PHE A 146 3.61 -29.27 20.83
N TRP A 147 4.06 -28.09 20.39
CA TRP A 147 3.68 -27.56 19.08
C TRP A 147 4.33 -28.28 17.91
N ILE A 148 5.57 -28.76 18.06
CA ILE A 148 6.21 -29.65 17.06
C ILE A 148 5.35 -30.90 16.87
N ALA A 149 4.90 -31.52 17.96
CA ALA A 149 4.04 -32.71 17.89
C ALA A 149 2.68 -32.39 17.26
N ALA A 150 2.02 -31.30 17.68
CA ALA A 150 0.71 -30.90 17.17
C ALA A 150 0.72 -30.62 15.67
N ILE A 151 1.67 -29.81 15.18
CA ILE A 151 1.78 -29.50 13.75
C ILE A 151 2.20 -30.73 12.95
N THR A 152 3.09 -31.57 13.48
CA THR A 152 3.53 -32.79 12.79
C THR A 152 2.37 -33.78 12.66
N GLU A 153 1.56 -33.94 13.71
CA GLU A 153 0.40 -34.84 13.70
C GLU A 153 -0.66 -34.36 12.70
N HIS A 154 -0.98 -33.05 12.71
CA HIS A 154 -1.89 -32.45 11.73
C HIS A 154 -1.47 -32.77 10.28
N PHE A 155 -0.20 -32.53 9.94
CA PHE A 155 0.31 -32.73 8.59
C PHE A 155 0.70 -34.19 8.25
N ARG A 156 0.72 -35.11 9.23
CA ARG A 156 0.81 -36.57 8.99
C ARG A 156 -0.56 -37.18 8.71
N ALA A 157 -1.58 -36.75 9.44
CA ALA A 157 -2.95 -37.20 9.27
C ALA A 157 -3.64 -36.54 8.06
N ALA A 158 -3.27 -35.30 7.75
CA ALA A 158 -3.72 -34.61 6.54
C ALA A 158 -3.09 -35.29 5.32
N LYS A 159 -3.87 -36.11 4.61
CA LYS A 159 -3.61 -36.35 3.18
C LYS A 159 -3.47 -34.97 2.54
N ARG A 160 -2.41 -34.78 1.75
CA ARG A 160 -2.24 -33.62 0.86
C ARG A 160 -3.60 -33.38 0.21
N LYS A 161 -4.36 -32.39 0.69
CA LYS A 161 -5.52 -31.92 -0.03
C LYS A 161 -4.89 -31.36 -1.29
N GLU A 162 -5.01 -32.09 -2.41
CA GLU A 162 -5.15 -31.38 -3.68
C GLU A 162 -6.10 -30.25 -3.38
N LYS A 163 -5.66 -28.99 -3.57
CA LYS A 163 -6.47 -27.78 -3.42
C LYS A 163 -7.92 -28.19 -3.63
N ASP A 164 -8.77 -28.09 -2.60
CA ASP A 164 -10.20 -28.36 -2.77
C ASP A 164 -10.56 -27.65 -4.06
N ARG A 165 -10.84 -28.44 -5.10
CA ARG A 165 -11.03 -27.89 -6.44
C ARG A 165 -12.12 -26.87 -6.24
N ASP A 166 -11.92 -25.63 -6.69
CA ASP A 166 -12.97 -24.60 -6.62
C ASP A 166 -14.33 -25.18 -7.05
N ALA A 167 -14.34 -26.19 -7.92
CA ALA A 167 -15.44 -27.11 -8.24
C ALA A 167 -16.45 -27.46 -7.11
N ASP A 168 -16.03 -27.68 -5.87
CA ASP A 168 -16.90 -28.16 -4.77
C ASP A 168 -17.52 -27.03 -3.92
N LEU A 169 -17.10 -25.78 -4.12
CA LEU A 169 -17.69 -24.62 -3.44
C LEU A 169 -19.00 -24.19 -4.11
N PRO A 170 -19.94 -23.58 -3.35
CA PRO A 170 -21.08 -22.87 -3.92
C PRO A 170 -20.62 -21.88 -4.98
N LEU A 171 -21.43 -21.72 -6.03
CA LEU A 171 -21.04 -20.94 -7.21
C LEU A 171 -20.70 -19.47 -6.88
N ASP A 172 -21.36 -18.90 -5.87
CA ASP A 172 -21.08 -17.53 -5.41
C ASP A 172 -19.70 -17.41 -4.75
N ASP A 173 -19.32 -18.40 -3.94
CA ASP A 173 -18.01 -18.43 -3.28
C ASP A 173 -16.89 -18.64 -4.29
N ARG A 174 -17.13 -19.44 -5.34
CA ARG A 174 -16.19 -19.63 -6.45
C ARG A 174 -15.97 -18.34 -7.23
N LEU A 175 -17.06 -17.66 -7.57
CA LEU A 175 -17.01 -16.38 -8.28
C LEU A 175 -16.27 -15.32 -7.46
N ALA A 176 -16.51 -15.25 -6.14
CA ALA A 176 -15.75 -14.39 -5.24
C ALA A 176 -14.26 -14.80 -5.19
N ASN A 177 -13.96 -16.09 -5.14
CA ASN A 177 -12.59 -16.61 -5.10
C ASN A 177 -11.79 -16.31 -6.37
N TYR A 178 -12.38 -16.36 -7.56
CA TYR A 178 -11.66 -15.99 -8.79
C TYR A 178 -11.20 -14.54 -8.76
N ILE A 179 -12.05 -13.64 -8.25
CA ILE A 179 -11.70 -12.23 -8.05
C ILE A 179 -10.60 -12.09 -6.99
N LEU A 180 -10.73 -12.77 -5.85
CA LEU A 180 -9.74 -12.76 -4.77
C LEU A 180 -8.36 -13.26 -5.23
N GLN A 181 -8.36 -14.32 -6.04
CA GLN A 181 -7.13 -14.93 -6.56
C GLN A 181 -6.54 -14.11 -7.72
N GLY A 182 -7.36 -13.32 -8.41
CA GLY A 182 -6.98 -12.56 -9.60
C GLY A 182 -6.87 -13.43 -10.85
N THR A 183 -7.65 -14.53 -10.92
CA THR A 183 -7.60 -15.48 -12.04
C THR A 183 -8.83 -15.37 -12.94
N ARG A 184 -8.61 -15.57 -14.25
CA ARG A 184 -9.68 -15.68 -15.26
C ARG A 184 -10.02 -17.14 -15.56
N ASP A 185 -9.21 -18.08 -15.07
CA ASP A 185 -9.37 -19.50 -15.33
C ASP A 185 -10.62 -20.00 -14.60
N GLY A 186 -11.59 -20.54 -15.34
CA GLY A 186 -12.86 -21.01 -14.80
C GLY A 186 -13.90 -19.92 -14.53
N LEU A 187 -13.49 -18.65 -14.41
CA LEU A 187 -14.37 -17.51 -14.13
C LEU A 187 -15.54 -17.40 -15.11
N ILE A 188 -15.27 -17.36 -16.43
CA ILE A 188 -16.33 -17.20 -17.44
C ILE A 188 -17.31 -18.38 -17.43
N ALA A 189 -16.79 -19.60 -17.27
CA ALA A 189 -17.63 -20.80 -17.25
C ALA A 189 -18.58 -20.81 -16.04
N ASP A 190 -18.14 -20.32 -14.88
CA ASP A 190 -18.99 -20.22 -13.70
C ASP A 190 -19.96 -19.01 -13.77
N LEU A 191 -19.57 -17.92 -14.43
CA LEU A 191 -20.51 -16.82 -14.76
C LEU A 191 -21.65 -17.33 -15.65
N GLU A 192 -21.36 -18.16 -16.63
CA GLU A 192 -22.37 -18.81 -17.48
C GLU A 192 -23.31 -19.69 -16.69
N ARG A 193 -22.76 -20.53 -15.80
CA ARG A 193 -23.56 -21.38 -14.92
C ARG A 193 -24.48 -20.56 -14.03
N LYS A 194 -23.97 -19.47 -13.43
CA LYS A 194 -24.74 -18.64 -12.51
C LYS A 194 -25.87 -17.91 -13.25
N ARG A 195 -25.60 -17.45 -14.47
CA ARG A 195 -26.63 -16.87 -15.34
C ARG A 195 -27.67 -17.90 -15.77
N ALA A 196 -27.25 -19.15 -16.05
CA ALA A 196 -28.16 -20.24 -16.40
C ALA A 196 -29.07 -20.67 -15.24
N GLU A 197 -28.66 -20.45 -13.99
CA GLU A 197 -29.51 -20.59 -12.79
C GLU A 197 -30.59 -19.48 -12.68
N GLY A 198 -30.59 -18.51 -13.60
CA GLY A 198 -31.58 -17.42 -13.66
C GLY A 198 -31.15 -16.15 -12.91
N ALA A 199 -29.91 -16.07 -12.41
CA ALA A 199 -29.40 -14.85 -11.79
C ALA A 199 -29.24 -13.73 -12.82
N ALA A 200 -29.74 -12.53 -12.51
CA ALA A 200 -29.55 -11.38 -13.40
C ALA A 200 -28.06 -10.99 -13.43
N PRO A 201 -27.52 -10.55 -14.58
CA PRO A 201 -26.11 -10.14 -14.68
C PRO A 201 -25.70 -9.11 -13.62
N LEU A 202 -26.59 -8.15 -13.30
CA LEU A 202 -26.37 -7.18 -12.24
C LEU A 202 -26.26 -7.80 -10.83
N ASP A 203 -27.04 -8.83 -10.54
CA ASP A 203 -27.02 -9.51 -9.24
C ASP A 203 -25.71 -10.29 -9.06
N ILE A 204 -25.17 -10.86 -10.14
CA ILE A 204 -23.87 -11.54 -10.13
C ILE A 204 -22.74 -10.54 -9.87
N ILE A 205 -22.81 -9.36 -10.48
CA ILE A 205 -21.84 -8.27 -10.23
C ILE A 205 -21.93 -7.78 -8.79
N ASN A 206 -23.12 -7.37 -8.36
CA ASN A 206 -23.31 -6.73 -7.06
C ASN A 206 -23.27 -7.72 -5.88
N GLY A 207 -23.43 -9.02 -6.13
CA GLY A 207 -23.30 -10.09 -5.15
C GLY A 207 -21.89 -10.69 -5.12
N PRO A 208 -21.67 -11.88 -5.70
CA PRO A 208 -20.45 -12.66 -5.50
C PRO A 208 -19.17 -11.96 -5.98
N LEU A 209 -19.20 -11.28 -7.14
CA LEU A 209 -18.00 -10.61 -7.65
C LEU A 209 -17.57 -9.45 -6.75
N MET A 210 -18.55 -8.67 -6.27
CA MET A 210 -18.28 -7.59 -5.32
C MET A 210 -17.88 -8.10 -3.93
N ALA A 211 -18.39 -9.24 -3.49
CA ALA A 211 -17.90 -9.89 -2.27
C ALA A 211 -16.40 -10.22 -2.39
N GLY A 212 -15.97 -10.75 -3.53
CA GLY A 212 -14.55 -10.97 -3.84
C GLY A 212 -13.72 -9.67 -3.79
N MET A 213 -14.20 -8.60 -4.42
CA MET A 213 -13.50 -7.30 -4.38
C MET A 213 -13.47 -6.67 -2.98
N ALA A 214 -14.51 -6.84 -2.17
CA ALA A 214 -14.54 -6.39 -0.79
C ALA A 214 -13.46 -7.10 0.04
N GLU A 215 -13.29 -8.40 -0.17
CA GLU A 215 -12.26 -9.20 0.50
C GLU A 215 -10.85 -8.83 0.05
N VAL A 216 -10.62 -8.60 -1.26
CA VAL A 216 -9.36 -8.03 -1.77
C VAL A 216 -9.04 -6.70 -1.07
N GLY A 217 -10.04 -5.84 -0.90
CA GLY A 217 -9.90 -4.59 -0.16
C GLY A 217 -9.57 -4.79 1.31
N ARG A 218 -10.19 -5.76 1.99
CA ARG A 218 -9.91 -6.11 3.39
C ARG A 218 -8.46 -6.58 3.55
N LEU A 219 -8.03 -7.53 2.71
CA LEU A 219 -6.69 -8.11 2.75
C LEU A 219 -5.59 -7.11 2.39
N PHE A 220 -5.82 -6.26 1.38
CA PHE A 220 -4.87 -5.19 1.04
C PHE A 220 -4.70 -4.22 2.21
N ASN A 221 -5.79 -3.81 2.87
CA ASN A 221 -5.73 -2.95 4.05
C ASN A 221 -5.03 -3.61 5.26
N ALA A 222 -5.10 -4.94 5.37
CA ALA A 222 -4.41 -5.72 6.38
C ALA A 222 -2.91 -5.97 6.07
N ASN A 223 -2.42 -5.48 4.93
CA ASN A 223 -1.10 -5.79 4.35
C ASN A 223 -0.90 -7.28 4.03
N GLU A 224 -1.99 -7.98 3.68
CA GLU A 224 -1.99 -9.39 3.29
C GLU A 224 -2.02 -9.58 1.75
N LEU A 225 -2.27 -8.50 0.99
CA LEU A 225 -2.14 -8.43 -0.47
C LEU A 225 -1.29 -7.22 -0.90
N ILE A 226 -0.65 -7.29 -2.06
CA ILE A 226 0.02 -6.12 -2.68
C ILE A 226 -0.74 -5.53 -3.86
N VAL A 227 -0.27 -4.37 -4.32
CA VAL A 227 -0.79 -3.65 -5.48
C VAL A 227 -0.88 -4.52 -6.74
N ALA A 228 0.15 -5.29 -7.11
CA ALA A 228 0.07 -6.12 -8.32
C ALA A 228 -1.01 -7.21 -8.21
N GLU A 229 -1.23 -7.77 -7.02
CA GLU A 229 -2.30 -8.74 -6.77
C GLU A 229 -3.67 -8.06 -6.85
N VAL A 230 -3.80 -6.84 -6.33
CA VAL A 230 -5.02 -6.03 -6.46
C VAL A 230 -5.32 -5.68 -7.92
N LEU A 231 -4.29 -5.39 -8.73
CA LEU A 231 -4.46 -5.12 -10.16
C LEU A 231 -4.92 -6.38 -10.91
N GLN A 232 -4.38 -7.56 -10.58
CA GLN A 232 -4.84 -8.84 -11.13
C GLN A 232 -6.30 -9.13 -10.77
N SER A 233 -6.68 -8.91 -9.50
CA SER A 233 -8.09 -8.98 -9.08
C SER A 233 -8.98 -8.01 -9.85
N ALA A 234 -8.51 -6.78 -10.08
CA ALA A 234 -9.23 -5.78 -10.84
C ALA A 234 -9.37 -6.16 -12.34
N GLU A 235 -8.37 -6.82 -12.91
CA GLU A 235 -8.45 -7.37 -14.27
C GLU A 235 -9.44 -8.52 -14.38
N ALA A 236 -9.45 -9.45 -13.41
CA ALA A 236 -10.44 -10.52 -13.34
C ALA A 236 -11.86 -9.93 -13.20
N MET A 237 -12.04 -8.91 -12.35
CA MET A 237 -13.29 -8.18 -12.20
C MET A 237 -13.74 -7.53 -13.51
N LYS A 238 -12.82 -6.83 -14.20
CA LYS A 238 -13.11 -6.22 -15.50
C LYS A 238 -13.53 -7.27 -16.53
N ALA A 239 -12.83 -8.40 -16.61
CA ALA A 239 -13.18 -9.49 -17.51
C ALA A 239 -14.59 -10.05 -17.21
N ALA A 240 -14.93 -10.23 -15.94
CA ALA A 240 -16.26 -10.68 -15.53
C ALA A 240 -17.36 -9.68 -15.92
N VAL A 241 -17.17 -8.40 -15.61
CA VAL A 241 -18.13 -7.34 -15.94
C VAL A 241 -18.32 -7.22 -17.45
N SER A 242 -17.23 -7.14 -18.23
CA SER A 242 -17.31 -7.04 -19.69
C SER A 242 -17.96 -8.25 -20.35
N TYR A 243 -17.87 -9.44 -19.74
CA TYR A 243 -18.61 -10.61 -20.20
C TYR A 243 -20.11 -10.46 -19.91
N LEU A 244 -20.46 -10.11 -18.66
CA LEU A 244 -21.85 -9.96 -18.22
C LEU A 244 -22.60 -8.81 -18.92
N GLU A 245 -21.90 -7.74 -19.30
CA GLU A 245 -22.46 -6.58 -20.03
C GLU A 245 -23.12 -6.98 -21.35
N GLN A 246 -22.67 -8.05 -21.99
CA GLN A 246 -23.24 -8.56 -23.24
C GLN A 246 -24.67 -9.11 -23.07
N PHE A 247 -25.07 -9.40 -21.84
CA PHE A 247 -26.36 -9.98 -21.49
C PHE A 247 -27.27 -8.99 -20.72
N MET A 248 -26.82 -7.75 -20.54
CA MET A 248 -27.63 -6.68 -19.94
C MET A 248 -28.42 -5.95 -21.01
N GLU A 249 -29.63 -5.50 -20.70
CA GLU A 249 -30.31 -4.52 -21.54
C GLU A 249 -29.60 -3.17 -21.47
N LYS A 250 -29.69 -2.34 -22.52
CA LYS A 250 -29.02 -1.01 -22.55
C LYS A 250 -29.46 -0.06 -21.43
N THR A 251 -30.60 -0.36 -20.79
CA THR A 251 -31.15 0.34 -19.62
C THR A 251 -30.64 -0.24 -18.29
N ASP A 252 -30.13 -1.46 -18.28
CA ASP A 252 -29.65 -2.20 -17.10
C ASP A 252 -28.17 -2.00 -16.80
N SER A 253 -27.46 -1.09 -17.48
CA SER A 253 -26.15 -0.66 -16.99
C SER A 253 -26.34 0.23 -15.76
N ALA A 254 -26.65 -0.37 -14.60
CA ALA A 254 -26.75 0.32 -13.33
C ALA A 254 -25.35 0.79 -12.91
N LYS A 255 -24.96 1.97 -13.39
CA LYS A 255 -23.75 2.65 -12.92
C LYS A 255 -23.90 2.88 -11.41
N ARG A 256 -22.97 2.35 -10.61
CA ARG A 256 -23.06 2.41 -9.13
C ARG A 256 -23.06 3.83 -8.58
N GLY A 257 -22.54 4.77 -9.36
CA GLY A 257 -22.48 6.19 -9.09
C GLY A 257 -21.49 6.85 -10.03
N LYS A 258 -21.47 8.18 -10.02
CA LYS A 258 -20.58 9.00 -10.81
C LYS A 258 -19.69 9.86 -9.92
N LEU A 259 -18.39 9.88 -10.21
CA LEU A 259 -17.38 10.65 -9.50
C LEU A 259 -16.67 11.59 -10.46
N VAL A 260 -16.58 12.87 -10.09
CA VAL A 260 -15.62 13.80 -10.71
C VAL A 260 -14.32 13.77 -9.93
N LEU A 261 -13.19 13.53 -10.59
CA LEU A 261 -11.85 13.54 -10.00
C LEU A 261 -11.02 14.70 -10.54
N ALA A 262 -10.33 15.41 -9.64
CA ALA A 262 -9.45 16.51 -10.02
C ALA A 262 -8.22 16.60 -9.12
N THR A 263 -7.10 17.03 -9.69
CA THR A 263 -5.96 17.53 -8.91
C THR A 263 -6.11 19.03 -8.77
N VAL A 264 -6.06 19.53 -7.55
CA VAL A 264 -6.36 20.94 -7.25
C VAL A 264 -5.41 21.92 -7.95
N LYS A 265 -5.87 23.15 -8.12
CA LYS A 265 -5.11 24.26 -8.72
C LYS A 265 -3.69 24.36 -8.16
N GLY A 266 -2.73 24.52 -9.06
CA GLY A 266 -1.31 24.65 -8.72
C GLY A 266 -0.59 23.32 -8.49
N ASP A 267 -1.30 22.20 -8.47
CA ASP A 267 -0.70 20.87 -8.33
C ASP A 267 -0.71 20.10 -9.66
N VAL A 268 0.40 19.44 -9.97
CA VAL A 268 0.64 18.69 -11.21
C VAL A 268 0.66 17.19 -11.04
N HIS A 269 0.64 16.70 -9.81
CA HIS A 269 0.86 15.29 -9.54
C HIS A 269 -0.45 14.51 -9.65
N ASP A 270 -0.49 13.53 -10.55
CA ASP A 270 -1.71 12.80 -10.89
C ASP A 270 -1.60 11.29 -10.80
N ILE A 271 -0.43 10.73 -10.51
CA ILE A 271 -0.22 9.27 -10.43
C ILE A 271 -1.24 8.62 -9.47
N GLY A 272 -1.36 9.14 -8.25
CA GLY A 272 -2.31 8.63 -7.25
C GLY A 272 -3.77 8.78 -7.71
N LYS A 273 -4.12 9.91 -8.35
CA LYS A 273 -5.46 10.15 -8.88
C LYS A 273 -5.81 9.17 -10.02
N ASN A 274 -4.87 8.90 -10.92
CA ASN A 274 -5.09 7.98 -12.04
C ASN A 274 -5.25 6.54 -11.54
N LEU A 275 -4.52 6.16 -10.48
CA LEU A 275 -4.76 4.89 -9.80
C LEU A 275 -6.17 4.81 -9.17
N VAL A 276 -6.62 5.88 -8.50
CA VAL A 276 -7.99 5.97 -7.98
C VAL A 276 -9.01 5.85 -9.11
N GLU A 277 -8.81 6.53 -10.23
CA GLU A 277 -9.67 6.42 -11.42
C GLU A 277 -9.78 4.97 -11.90
N ILE A 278 -8.65 4.28 -12.08
CA ILE A 278 -8.63 2.88 -12.53
C ILE A 278 -9.40 2.00 -11.56
N ILE A 279 -9.16 2.15 -10.25
CA ILE A 279 -9.83 1.36 -9.22
C ILE A 279 -11.34 1.61 -9.23
N PHE A 280 -11.79 2.86 -9.29
CA PHE A 280 -13.21 3.18 -9.32
C PHE A 280 -13.90 2.68 -10.60
N LYS A 281 -13.28 2.89 -11.77
CA LYS A 281 -13.80 2.35 -13.05
C LYS A 281 -13.92 0.83 -13.03
N ASN A 282 -12.90 0.15 -12.52
CA ASN A 282 -12.91 -1.32 -12.40
C ASN A 282 -13.94 -1.83 -11.37
N ASN A 283 -14.50 -0.97 -10.53
CA ASN A 283 -15.54 -1.30 -9.54
C ASN A 283 -16.95 -0.78 -9.94
N GLY A 284 -17.15 -0.42 -11.21
CA GLY A 284 -18.46 -0.08 -11.77
C GLY A 284 -18.90 1.39 -11.58
N TYR A 285 -17.97 2.28 -11.21
CA TYR A 285 -18.24 3.72 -11.14
C TYR A 285 -17.93 4.42 -12.46
N GLU A 286 -18.75 5.41 -12.82
CA GLU A 286 -18.40 6.36 -13.87
C GLU A 286 -17.44 7.41 -13.28
N VAL A 287 -16.28 7.59 -13.90
CA VAL A 287 -15.29 8.56 -13.42
C VAL A 287 -15.01 9.58 -14.51
N VAL A 288 -15.28 10.85 -14.20
CA VAL A 288 -14.92 12.01 -15.02
C VAL A 288 -13.65 12.62 -14.42
N ASN A 289 -12.52 12.42 -15.10
CA ASN A 289 -11.23 12.92 -14.64
C ASN A 289 -10.89 14.25 -15.33
N LEU A 290 -10.88 15.34 -14.56
CA LEU A 290 -10.57 16.71 -15.04
C LEU A 290 -9.07 16.98 -15.15
N GLY A 291 -8.22 16.05 -14.72
CA GLY A 291 -6.76 16.17 -14.84
C GLY A 291 -6.11 16.94 -13.69
N ILE A 292 -5.19 17.85 -14.05
CA ILE A 292 -4.28 18.52 -13.12
C ILE A 292 -4.45 20.04 -13.14
N LYS A 293 -4.01 20.71 -12.06
CA LYS A 293 -4.13 22.16 -11.88
C LYS A 293 -5.56 22.68 -12.04
N VAL A 294 -6.56 21.87 -11.69
CA VAL A 294 -7.96 22.18 -11.94
C VAL A 294 -8.42 23.27 -10.97
N PRO A 295 -8.88 24.43 -11.47
CA PRO A 295 -9.41 25.49 -10.63
C PRO A 295 -10.86 25.21 -10.21
N PRO A 296 -11.35 25.81 -9.11
CA PRO A 296 -12.70 25.55 -8.59
C PRO A 296 -13.82 25.79 -9.60
N GLU A 297 -13.68 26.77 -10.48
CA GLU A 297 -14.68 27.13 -11.49
C GLU A 297 -14.90 25.98 -12.50
N GLU A 298 -13.84 25.24 -12.85
CA GLU A 298 -13.93 24.08 -13.74
C GLU A 298 -14.60 22.90 -13.05
N LEU A 299 -14.35 22.70 -11.76
CA LEU A 299 -15.06 21.71 -10.93
C LEU A 299 -16.55 22.01 -10.82
N ILE A 300 -16.92 23.28 -10.62
CA ILE A 300 -18.32 23.73 -10.59
C ILE A 300 -19.00 23.46 -11.94
N LYS A 301 -18.31 23.79 -13.05
CA LYS A 301 -18.81 23.50 -14.40
C LYS A 301 -18.99 22.00 -14.62
N ALA A 302 -18.01 21.18 -14.26
CA ALA A 302 -18.08 19.74 -14.39
C ALA A 302 -19.20 19.12 -13.53
N TYR A 303 -19.45 19.67 -12.35
CA TYR A 303 -20.60 19.30 -11.52
C TYR A 303 -21.93 19.56 -12.24
N GLN A 304 -22.07 20.75 -12.84
CA GLN A 304 -23.27 21.14 -13.59
C GLN A 304 -23.46 20.32 -14.87
N GLU A 305 -22.38 19.95 -15.55
CA GLU A 305 -22.43 19.21 -16.82
C GLU A 305 -22.68 17.70 -16.61
N HIS A 306 -22.02 17.10 -15.62
CA HIS A 306 -22.01 15.65 -15.47
C HIS A 306 -22.93 15.13 -14.37
N HIS A 307 -23.39 16.01 -13.46
CA HIS A 307 -24.22 15.66 -12.31
C HIS A 307 -23.65 14.48 -11.50
N PRO A 308 -22.42 14.59 -10.95
CA PRO A 308 -21.81 13.51 -10.20
C PRO A 308 -22.45 13.33 -8.82
N ASP A 309 -22.31 12.13 -8.27
CA ASP A 309 -22.73 11.80 -6.90
C ASP A 309 -21.72 12.24 -5.85
N ALA A 310 -20.46 12.43 -6.24
CA ALA A 310 -19.39 12.94 -5.39
C ALA A 310 -18.29 13.66 -6.20
N ILE A 311 -17.50 14.48 -5.52
CA ILE A 311 -16.28 15.11 -6.06
C ILE A 311 -15.07 14.60 -5.29
N GLY A 312 -14.04 14.13 -5.99
CA GLY A 312 -12.76 13.72 -5.43
C GLY A 312 -11.64 14.71 -5.75
N LEU A 313 -10.95 15.19 -4.71
CA LEU A 313 -9.79 16.09 -4.83
C LEU A 313 -8.49 15.40 -4.43
N SER A 314 -7.47 15.57 -5.26
CA SER A 314 -6.11 15.07 -5.04
C SER A 314 -5.10 16.22 -4.87
N GLY A 315 -4.12 16.05 -3.99
CA GLY A 315 -3.00 16.98 -3.81
C GLY A 315 -1.77 16.34 -3.17
N LEU A 316 -0.59 16.61 -3.73
CA LEU A 316 0.69 16.11 -3.22
C LEU A 316 1.43 17.13 -2.35
N LEU A 317 1.30 18.43 -2.63
CA LEU A 317 2.05 19.47 -1.94
C LEU A 317 1.26 20.07 -0.78
N VAL A 318 1.97 20.60 0.24
CA VAL A 318 1.35 21.29 1.37
C VAL A 318 0.52 22.50 0.92
N LYS A 319 1.00 23.25 -0.10
CA LYS A 319 0.23 24.34 -0.71
C LYS A 319 -1.05 23.86 -1.40
N SER A 320 -1.04 22.65 -1.95
CA SER A 320 -2.22 22.03 -2.57
C SER A 320 -3.28 21.68 -1.55
N ALA A 321 -2.89 21.23 -0.35
CA ALA A 321 -3.84 20.99 0.74
C ALA A 321 -4.59 22.27 1.13
N GLN A 322 -3.90 23.42 1.17
CA GLN A 322 -4.57 24.71 1.37
C GLN A 322 -5.52 25.05 0.23
N GLN A 323 -5.19 24.66 -1.00
CA GLN A 323 -6.07 24.91 -2.13
C GLN A 323 -7.34 24.07 -2.13
N MET A 324 -7.34 22.89 -1.51
CA MET A 324 -8.57 22.14 -1.24
C MET A 324 -9.52 22.90 -0.31
N VAL A 325 -9.01 23.71 0.62
CA VAL A 325 -9.84 24.55 1.51
C VAL A 325 -10.55 25.62 0.68
N THR A 326 -9.82 26.29 -0.21
CA THR A 326 -10.39 27.28 -1.15
C THR A 326 -11.44 26.63 -2.05
N THR A 327 -11.11 25.50 -2.69
CA THR A 327 -12.04 24.76 -3.54
C THR A 327 -13.31 24.36 -2.78
N ALA A 328 -13.18 23.88 -1.55
CA ALA A 328 -14.33 23.56 -0.70
C ALA A 328 -15.22 24.79 -0.42
N SER A 329 -14.62 25.95 -0.12
CA SER A 329 -15.38 27.19 0.06
C SER A 329 -16.13 27.59 -1.21
N ASP A 330 -15.46 27.55 -2.35
CA ASP A 330 -16.06 27.97 -3.63
C ASP A 330 -17.19 27.02 -4.08
N LEU A 331 -17.05 25.71 -3.85
CA LEU A 331 -18.12 24.74 -4.10
C LEU A 331 -19.34 25.01 -3.22
N LYS A 332 -19.13 25.35 -1.95
CA LYS A 332 -20.21 25.74 -1.03
C LYS A 332 -20.91 27.03 -1.49
N ASP A 333 -20.14 28.04 -1.86
CA ASP A 333 -20.68 29.33 -2.34
C ASP A 333 -21.46 29.16 -3.65
N ALA A 334 -21.10 28.16 -4.46
CA ALA A 334 -21.85 27.72 -5.64
C ALA A 334 -23.09 26.85 -5.34
N GLY A 335 -23.39 26.57 -4.07
CA GLY A 335 -24.55 25.78 -3.65
C GLY A 335 -24.42 24.27 -3.87
N ILE A 336 -23.19 23.76 -4.03
CA ILE A 336 -22.94 22.33 -4.25
C ILE A 336 -22.93 21.61 -2.90
N GLU A 337 -23.76 20.58 -2.76
CA GLU A 337 -23.96 19.89 -1.48
C GLU A 337 -23.53 18.42 -1.46
N ILE A 338 -23.10 17.87 -2.59
CA ILE A 338 -22.69 16.47 -2.71
C ILE A 338 -21.41 16.17 -1.89
N PRO A 339 -21.16 14.92 -1.47
CA PRO A 339 -19.96 14.56 -0.72
C PRO A 339 -18.65 14.90 -1.43
N LEU A 340 -17.66 15.28 -0.63
CA LEU A 340 -16.32 15.62 -1.08
C LEU A 340 -15.33 14.58 -0.56
N LEU A 341 -14.73 13.79 -1.46
CA LEU A 341 -13.63 12.88 -1.13
C LEU A 341 -12.31 13.61 -1.29
N VAL A 342 -11.43 13.56 -0.30
CA VAL A 342 -10.13 14.24 -0.35
C VAL A 342 -8.99 13.29 -0.01
N GLY A 343 -7.90 13.36 -0.78
CA GLY A 343 -6.73 12.49 -0.60
C GLY A 343 -5.44 13.07 -1.19
N GLY A 344 -4.35 12.32 -1.04
CA GLY A 344 -3.01 12.68 -1.53
C GLY A 344 -1.99 12.86 -0.40
N ALA A 345 -0.69 12.81 -0.75
CA ALA A 345 0.38 12.58 0.23
C ALA A 345 0.55 13.70 1.27
N ALA A 346 0.23 14.95 0.92
CA ALA A 346 0.29 16.07 1.85
C ALA A 346 -0.91 16.15 2.80
N LEU A 347 -1.95 15.33 2.59
CA LEU A 347 -3.21 15.44 3.30
C LEU A 347 -3.29 14.47 4.49
N SER A 348 -3.89 14.93 5.60
CA SER A 348 -4.16 14.11 6.78
C SER A 348 -5.61 14.23 7.22
N ALA A 349 -6.12 13.21 7.89
CA ALA A 349 -7.48 13.21 8.47
C ALA A 349 -7.73 14.45 9.36
N LYS A 350 -6.72 14.83 10.17
CA LYS A 350 -6.79 16.01 11.04
C LYS A 350 -6.95 17.30 10.25
N PHE A 351 -6.18 17.48 9.17
CA PHE A 351 -6.30 18.68 8.33
C PHE A 351 -7.67 18.74 7.63
N THR A 352 -8.14 17.60 7.11
CA THR A 352 -9.47 17.50 6.50
C THR A 352 -10.58 17.94 7.46
N GLN A 353 -10.59 17.42 8.69
CA GLN A 353 -11.63 17.74 9.68
C GLN A 353 -11.52 19.18 10.21
N THR A 354 -10.32 19.71 10.38
CA THR A 354 -10.12 21.02 11.03
C THR A 354 -10.11 22.20 10.06
N LYS A 355 -9.91 21.97 8.76
CA LYS A 355 -9.75 23.04 7.75
C LYS A 355 -10.70 22.90 6.56
N ILE A 356 -10.77 21.72 5.93
CA ILE A 356 -11.56 21.53 4.71
C ILE A 356 -13.06 21.39 5.03
N ALA A 357 -13.42 20.47 5.93
CA ALA A 357 -14.82 20.20 6.28
C ALA A 357 -15.59 21.44 6.78
N PRO A 358 -15.01 22.30 7.66
CA PRO A 358 -15.69 23.54 8.09
C PRO A 358 -15.92 24.53 6.94
N SER A 359 -15.02 24.54 5.95
CA SER A 359 -15.12 25.44 4.79
C SER A 359 -16.20 24.97 3.81
N TYR A 360 -16.40 23.65 3.67
CA TYR A 360 -17.46 23.09 2.81
C TYR A 360 -18.85 23.10 3.47
N GLY A 361 -18.94 22.81 4.77
CA GLY A 361 -20.21 22.74 5.51
C GLY A 361 -21.07 21.50 5.23
N LYS A 362 -20.64 20.61 4.33
CA LYS A 362 -21.25 19.29 4.04
C LYS A 362 -20.22 18.18 4.26
N ALA A 363 -20.56 16.94 3.91
CA ALA A 363 -19.72 15.78 4.16
C ALA A 363 -18.38 15.87 3.41
N VAL A 364 -17.26 15.81 4.16
CA VAL A 364 -15.90 15.73 3.60
C VAL A 364 -15.20 14.48 4.12
N CYS A 365 -14.98 13.52 3.23
CA CYS A 365 -14.43 12.21 3.55
C CYS A 365 -12.94 12.16 3.20
N TYR A 366 -12.08 11.92 4.20
CA TYR A 366 -10.65 11.71 3.97
C TYR A 366 -10.37 10.27 3.54
N ALA A 367 -9.70 10.12 2.40
CA ALA A 367 -9.18 8.84 1.92
C ALA A 367 -7.66 8.85 1.89
N LYS A 368 -7.04 8.03 2.75
CA LYS A 368 -5.58 7.86 2.80
C LYS A 368 -5.01 7.13 1.57
N ASP A 369 -5.83 6.32 0.92
CA ASP A 369 -5.50 5.50 -0.25
C ASP A 369 -6.77 5.25 -1.10
N ALA A 370 -6.58 4.67 -2.29
CA ALA A 370 -7.66 4.43 -3.23
C ALA A 370 -8.72 3.44 -2.71
N MET A 371 -8.32 2.43 -1.92
CA MET A 371 -9.24 1.44 -1.38
C MET A 371 -10.13 2.02 -0.27
N THR A 372 -9.59 2.91 0.55
CA THR A 372 -10.36 3.69 1.51
C THR A 372 -11.37 4.58 0.79
N GLY A 373 -10.96 5.23 -0.31
CA GLY A 373 -11.85 6.01 -1.16
C GLY A 373 -13.00 5.17 -1.73
N LEU A 374 -12.68 3.99 -2.27
CA LEU A 374 -13.69 3.07 -2.82
C LEU A 374 -14.69 2.60 -1.75
N ARG A 375 -14.21 2.23 -0.56
CA ARG A 375 -15.08 1.83 0.56
C ARG A 375 -16.04 2.96 0.95
N LEU A 376 -15.52 4.18 1.11
CA LEU A 376 -16.35 5.35 1.44
C LEU A 376 -17.38 5.62 0.36
N MET A 377 -17.01 5.53 -0.92
CA MET A 377 -17.96 5.70 -2.01
C MET A 377 -19.04 4.62 -2.02
N ASN A 378 -18.69 3.35 -1.79
CA ASN A 378 -19.67 2.26 -1.68
C ASN A 378 -20.70 2.53 -0.56
N GLN A 379 -20.24 3.02 0.59
CA GLN A 379 -21.14 3.38 1.69
C GLN A 379 -21.97 4.63 1.40
N LEU A 380 -21.43 5.60 0.66
CA LEU A 380 -22.18 6.78 0.23
C LEU A 380 -23.27 6.43 -0.80
N MET A 381 -23.03 5.44 -1.65
CA MET A 381 -24.01 5.02 -2.67
C MET A 381 -25.05 4.03 -2.15
N ASP A 382 -24.78 3.34 -1.05
CA ASP A 382 -25.73 2.43 -0.41
C ASP A 382 -26.78 3.23 0.40
N PRO A 383 -28.08 3.16 0.05
CA PRO A 383 -29.15 3.87 0.77
C PRO A 383 -29.21 3.57 2.27
N ALA A 384 -28.79 2.38 2.70
CA ALA A 384 -28.82 1.99 4.11
C ALA A 384 -27.73 2.69 4.94
N THR A 385 -26.58 2.98 4.33
CA THR A 385 -25.42 3.54 5.03
C THR A 385 -25.16 5.02 4.72
N ARG A 386 -25.73 5.54 3.61
CA ARG A 386 -25.51 6.91 3.12
C ARG A 386 -25.70 7.99 4.17
N GLU A 387 -26.89 8.06 4.80
CA GLU A 387 -27.21 9.10 5.79
C GLU A 387 -26.23 9.08 6.99
N THR A 388 -25.84 7.88 7.43
CA THR A 388 -24.87 7.71 8.51
C THR A 388 -23.50 8.27 8.12
N VAL A 389 -22.99 7.90 6.94
CA VAL A 389 -21.68 8.38 6.46
C VAL A 389 -21.70 9.90 6.23
N LEU A 390 -22.78 10.43 5.64
CA LEU A 390 -22.94 11.88 5.47
C LEU A 390 -22.87 12.60 6.82
N ARG A 391 -23.56 12.08 7.85
CA ARG A 391 -23.58 12.69 9.18
C ARG A 391 -22.22 12.61 9.88
N GLU A 392 -21.54 11.46 9.80
CA GLU A 392 -20.23 11.24 10.43
C GLU A 392 -19.13 12.11 9.84
N HIS A 393 -19.23 12.41 8.54
CA HIS A 393 -18.24 13.19 7.80
C HIS A 393 -18.64 14.66 7.58
N THR A 394 -19.83 15.06 8.01
CA THR A 394 -20.21 16.48 8.09
C THR A 394 -19.66 17.05 9.39
N ALA A 395 -19.15 18.29 9.35
CA ALA A 395 -18.65 18.99 10.53
C ALA A 395 -19.80 19.37 11.49
N SER A 396 -20.35 18.37 12.19
CA SER A 396 -21.43 18.50 13.17
C SER A 396 -20.93 18.08 14.55
N GLY A 397 -20.53 19.06 15.37
CA GLY A 397 -20.68 19.03 16.82
C GLY A 397 -19.93 17.99 17.67
N ASN A 398 -19.15 17.05 17.12
CA ASN A 398 -18.37 16.10 17.95
C ASN A 398 -17.10 16.76 18.52
N GLY A 399 -17.30 17.58 19.56
CA GLY A 399 -16.44 17.62 20.75
C GLY A 399 -15.01 18.14 20.62
N PHE A 400 -14.50 18.50 19.44
CA PHE A 400 -13.21 19.18 19.36
C PHE A 400 -13.43 20.67 19.62
N LYS A 401 -13.25 21.08 20.88
CA LYS A 401 -13.09 22.50 21.23
C LYS A 401 -11.99 23.09 20.34
N MET A 402 -12.38 23.99 19.46
CA MET A 402 -11.45 24.95 18.86
C MET A 402 -10.74 25.67 20.01
N SER A 403 -9.47 25.37 20.23
CA SER A 403 -8.58 26.39 20.77
C SER A 403 -8.31 27.35 19.63
N THR A 404 -9.14 28.38 19.52
CA THR A 404 -8.98 29.51 18.60
C THR A 404 -7.88 30.46 19.07
N THR A 405 -6.82 29.92 19.65
CA THR A 405 -5.62 30.68 19.98
C THR A 405 -4.46 29.93 19.36
N ILE A 406 -4.25 30.17 18.07
CA ILE A 406 -2.87 30.19 17.59
C ILE A 406 -2.27 31.40 18.30
N SER A 407 -1.68 31.17 19.47
CA SER A 407 -0.63 32.06 19.94
C SER A 407 0.41 32.01 18.83
N VAL A 408 0.44 33.04 17.99
CA VAL A 408 1.62 33.35 17.21
C VAL A 408 2.67 33.65 18.26
N ALA A 409 3.40 32.60 18.68
CA ALA A 409 4.62 32.81 19.42
C ALA A 409 5.42 33.79 18.56
N PRO A 410 5.84 34.95 19.10
CA PRO A 410 6.72 35.83 18.36
C PRO A 410 7.86 34.97 17.85
N LEU A 411 8.17 35.07 16.55
CA LEU A 411 9.31 34.36 15.96
C LEU A 411 10.47 34.52 16.93
N PRO A 412 11.04 33.42 17.44
CA PRO A 412 12.17 33.53 18.35
C PRO A 412 13.21 34.42 17.69
N LYS A 413 13.79 35.37 18.42
CA LYS A 413 14.89 36.18 17.90
C LYS A 413 15.91 35.22 17.29
N VAL A 414 16.17 35.39 16.00
CA VAL A 414 17.04 34.53 15.20
C VAL A 414 18.37 34.39 15.94
N SER A 415 18.57 33.25 16.62
CA SER A 415 19.86 32.90 17.19
C SER A 415 20.46 31.84 16.30
N ARG A 416 21.53 32.19 15.57
CA ARG A 416 22.25 31.26 14.69
C ARG A 416 22.63 29.99 15.44
N SER A 417 22.44 28.84 14.79
CA SER A 417 22.81 27.55 15.38
C SER A 417 24.31 27.51 15.65
N PRO A 418 24.76 27.18 16.88
CA PRO A 418 26.19 27.09 17.21
C PRO A 418 26.89 25.90 16.51
N ARG A 419 26.15 25.05 15.79
CA ARG A 419 26.67 23.89 15.05
C ARG A 419 27.14 24.18 13.63
N ILE A 420 26.91 25.40 13.11
CA ILE A 420 27.27 25.75 11.73
C ILE A 420 28.69 26.33 11.70
N ARG A 421 29.58 25.70 10.93
CA ARG A 421 30.92 26.23 10.64
C ARG A 421 30.82 27.35 9.61
N VAL A 422 31.36 28.52 9.94
CA VAL A 422 31.33 29.74 9.09
C VAL A 422 32.70 30.12 8.54
N ASP A 423 33.73 29.38 8.93
CA ASP A 423 35.13 29.55 8.56
C ASP A 423 35.54 28.73 7.34
N LEU A 424 34.57 28.05 6.69
CA LEU A 424 34.84 27.28 5.48
C LEU A 424 34.97 28.24 4.29
N PRO A 425 36.05 28.14 3.50
CA PRO A 425 36.19 28.94 2.28
C PRO A 425 35.10 28.54 1.28
N ILE A 426 34.49 29.55 0.64
CA ILE A 426 33.51 29.32 -0.42
C ILE A 426 34.27 28.80 -1.66
N PRO A 427 33.87 27.65 -2.24
CA PRO A 427 34.53 27.13 -3.43
C PRO A 427 34.33 28.08 -4.62
N PRO A 428 35.39 28.36 -5.41
CA PRO A 428 35.27 29.25 -6.56
C PRO A 428 34.41 28.62 -7.66
N LEU A 429 33.53 29.42 -8.25
CA LEU A 429 32.70 29.01 -9.38
C LEU A 429 33.36 29.42 -10.70
N SER A 430 33.22 28.58 -11.73
CA SER A 430 33.77 28.84 -13.06
C SER A 430 32.88 29.70 -13.96
N TYR A 431 31.61 29.91 -13.59
CA TYR A 431 30.66 30.73 -14.32
C TYR A 431 29.48 31.19 -13.44
N LEU A 432 28.89 32.34 -13.80
CA LEU A 432 27.67 32.91 -13.17
C LEU A 432 26.53 33.12 -14.18
N ASP A 433 26.79 32.91 -15.47
CA ASP A 433 25.80 33.13 -16.52
C ASP A 433 24.77 31.99 -16.58
N ARG A 434 23.53 32.35 -16.92
CA ARG A 434 22.43 31.40 -17.08
C ARG A 434 22.74 30.40 -18.19
N LYS A 435 22.72 29.11 -17.86
CA LYS A 435 22.83 28.03 -18.83
C LYS A 435 21.44 27.47 -19.14
N VAL A 436 21.18 27.28 -20.43
CA VAL A 436 20.02 26.54 -20.93
C VAL A 436 20.56 25.40 -21.76
N ARG A 437 20.22 24.17 -21.38
CA ARG A 437 20.63 22.96 -22.09
C ARG A 437 19.41 22.22 -22.58
N LEU A 438 19.34 22.04 -23.90
CA LEU A 438 18.50 21.00 -24.48
C LEU A 438 19.22 19.67 -24.24
N VAL A 439 18.52 18.65 -23.75
CA VAL A 439 19.05 17.31 -23.59
C VAL A 439 18.65 16.52 -24.84
N PRO A 440 19.54 16.35 -25.83
CA PRO A 440 19.18 15.74 -27.11
C PRO A 440 19.01 14.22 -27.01
N ASP A 441 19.60 13.60 -25.99
CA ASP A 441 19.59 12.17 -25.76
C ASP A 441 19.04 11.85 -24.37
N LEU A 442 17.83 11.28 -24.33
CA LEU A 442 17.16 10.97 -23.08
C LEU A 442 17.90 9.89 -22.27
N ARG A 443 18.80 9.11 -22.88
CA ARG A 443 19.61 8.11 -22.16
C ARG A 443 20.41 8.72 -21.01
N GLU A 444 20.84 9.97 -21.14
CA GLU A 444 21.47 10.71 -20.04
C GLU A 444 20.55 10.80 -18.82
N ILE A 445 19.28 11.16 -19.03
CA ILE A 445 18.30 11.30 -17.95
C ILE A 445 17.91 9.93 -17.39
N TRP A 446 17.71 8.94 -18.27
CA TRP A 446 17.42 7.57 -17.84
C TRP A 446 18.53 7.00 -16.96
N GLY A 447 19.80 7.36 -17.18
CA GLY A 447 20.92 6.97 -16.34
C GLY A 447 20.93 7.58 -14.93
N TYR A 448 20.21 8.69 -14.71
CA TYR A 448 20.05 9.32 -13.39
C TYR A 448 18.78 8.88 -12.66
N ILE A 449 17.87 8.16 -13.31
CA ILE A 449 16.66 7.68 -12.67
C ILE A 449 17.01 6.53 -11.73
N ASN A 450 16.57 6.65 -10.48
CA ASN A 450 16.77 5.59 -9.49
C ASN A 450 15.90 4.36 -9.85
N PRO A 451 16.50 3.23 -10.22
CA PRO A 451 15.77 2.04 -10.64
C PRO A 451 14.98 1.42 -9.48
N TYR A 452 15.45 1.50 -8.24
CA TYR A 452 14.71 1.02 -7.08
C TYR A 452 13.38 1.77 -6.89
N MET A 453 13.39 3.10 -7.06
CA MET A 453 12.15 3.90 -6.98
C MET A 453 11.21 3.58 -8.14
N LEU A 454 11.74 3.51 -9.36
CA LEU A 454 10.95 3.22 -10.56
C LEU A 454 10.32 1.82 -10.50
N TYR A 455 11.15 0.77 -10.43
CA TYR A 455 10.69 -0.61 -10.51
C TYR A 455 10.05 -1.08 -9.21
N GLY A 456 10.65 -0.77 -8.06
CA GLY A 456 10.19 -1.27 -6.75
C GLY A 456 9.00 -0.50 -6.20
N ARG A 457 9.12 0.83 -6.07
CA ARG A 457 8.09 1.65 -5.40
C ARG A 457 6.94 2.04 -6.32
N HIS A 458 7.22 2.43 -7.56
CA HIS A 458 6.20 2.93 -8.47
C HIS A 458 5.56 1.83 -9.31
N LEU A 459 6.36 0.92 -9.87
CA LEU A 459 5.87 -0.20 -10.68
C LEU A 459 5.62 -1.48 -9.85
N GLY A 460 5.97 -1.48 -8.56
CA GLY A 460 5.57 -2.52 -7.62
C GLY A 460 6.31 -3.86 -7.76
N PHE A 461 7.46 -3.89 -8.44
CA PHE A 461 8.31 -5.08 -8.50
C PHE A 461 8.84 -5.41 -7.10
N ARG A 462 8.52 -6.61 -6.59
CA ARG A 462 8.98 -7.05 -5.26
C ARG A 462 10.43 -7.55 -5.36
N GLY A 463 11.30 -7.02 -4.49
CA GLY A 463 12.71 -7.43 -4.42
C GLY A 463 13.64 -6.53 -5.23
N ASP A 464 14.90 -6.94 -5.35
CA ASP A 464 15.92 -6.18 -6.07
C ASP A 464 15.80 -6.42 -7.58
N PHE A 465 15.23 -5.42 -8.28
CA PHE A 465 14.98 -5.52 -9.71
C PHE A 465 16.25 -5.76 -10.54
N GLU A 466 17.36 -5.08 -10.23
CA GLU A 466 18.59 -5.20 -11.01
C GLU A 466 19.19 -6.60 -10.87
N LYS A 467 19.14 -7.15 -9.65
CA LYS A 467 19.58 -8.52 -9.40
C LYS A 467 18.73 -9.53 -10.16
N HIS A 468 17.40 -9.42 -10.07
CA HIS A 468 16.50 -10.34 -10.76
C HIS A 468 16.61 -10.25 -12.28
N LEU A 469 16.85 -9.05 -12.82
CA LEU A 469 17.13 -8.85 -14.24
C LEU A 469 18.44 -9.55 -14.66
N ALA A 470 19.50 -9.45 -13.85
CA ALA A 470 20.78 -10.12 -14.10
C ALA A 470 20.66 -11.66 -14.05
N GLU A 471 19.82 -12.18 -13.16
CA GLU A 471 19.50 -13.60 -13.02
C GLU A 471 18.55 -14.13 -14.11
N ARG A 472 18.16 -13.26 -15.05
CA ARG A 472 17.18 -13.56 -16.11
C ARG A 472 15.82 -14.02 -15.58
N ASP A 473 15.38 -13.45 -14.46
CA ASP A 473 14.01 -13.66 -13.96
C ASP A 473 13.00 -13.24 -15.03
N PRO A 474 12.04 -14.10 -15.40
CA PRO A 474 11.09 -13.80 -16.48
C PRO A 474 10.27 -12.53 -16.25
N LYS A 475 9.88 -12.23 -15.00
CA LYS A 475 9.07 -11.04 -14.68
C LYS A 475 9.92 -9.78 -14.70
N ALA A 476 11.16 -9.86 -14.24
CA ALA A 476 12.11 -8.74 -14.32
C ALA A 476 12.45 -8.41 -15.77
N ILE A 477 12.69 -9.44 -16.61
CA ILE A 477 12.90 -9.27 -18.06
C ILE A 477 11.67 -8.62 -18.69
N GLU A 478 10.47 -9.17 -18.48
CA GLU A 478 9.24 -8.65 -19.07
C GLU A 478 9.00 -7.18 -18.67
N LEU A 479 9.18 -6.84 -17.40
CA LEU A 479 9.03 -5.47 -16.91
C LEU A 479 10.14 -4.55 -17.46
N SER A 480 11.38 -5.04 -17.55
CA SER A 480 12.50 -4.30 -18.16
C SER A 480 12.22 -4.00 -19.63
N GLU A 481 11.81 -4.99 -20.40
CA GLU A 481 11.45 -4.85 -21.81
C GLU A 481 10.28 -3.89 -21.99
N SER A 482 9.30 -3.93 -21.09
CA SER A 482 8.16 -3.02 -21.11
C SER A 482 8.61 -1.58 -20.86
N VAL A 483 9.48 -1.36 -19.89
CA VAL A 483 10.06 -0.03 -19.63
C VAL A 483 10.97 0.42 -20.79
N GLU A 484 11.75 -0.47 -21.40
CA GLU A 484 12.57 -0.11 -22.58
C GLU A 484 11.72 0.27 -23.79
N LYS A 485 10.59 -0.40 -24.03
CA LYS A 485 9.63 0.01 -25.06
C LYS A 485 9.12 1.43 -24.79
N VAL A 486 8.78 1.75 -23.54
CA VAL A 486 8.35 3.10 -23.15
C VAL A 486 9.48 4.12 -23.34
N LYS A 487 10.73 3.79 -22.97
CA LYS A 487 11.88 4.68 -23.19
C LYS A 487 12.12 4.98 -24.67
N GLN A 488 12.00 3.96 -25.53
CA GLN A 488 12.12 4.09 -26.98
C GLN A 488 11.00 4.97 -27.56
N GLU A 489 9.76 4.74 -27.14
CA GLU A 489 8.62 5.56 -27.56
C GLU A 489 8.78 7.01 -27.11
N ALA A 490 9.16 7.22 -25.85
CA ALA A 490 9.43 8.55 -25.27
C ALA A 490 10.50 9.32 -26.06
N ALA A 491 11.54 8.64 -26.55
CA ALA A 491 12.59 9.26 -27.36
C ALA A 491 12.07 9.89 -28.67
N SER A 492 10.91 9.46 -29.17
CA SER A 492 10.33 10.01 -30.40
C SER A 492 9.63 11.36 -30.20
N PHE A 493 9.12 11.65 -29.00
CA PHE A 493 8.28 12.84 -28.75
C PHE A 493 8.73 13.71 -27.58
N MET A 494 9.43 13.16 -26.59
CA MET A 494 9.78 13.87 -25.35
C MET A 494 11.03 14.73 -25.55
N LYS A 495 10.93 16.03 -25.25
CA LYS A 495 12.02 17.01 -25.35
C LYS A 495 12.33 17.62 -23.99
N ILE A 496 13.47 17.27 -23.41
CA ILE A 496 13.87 17.73 -22.08
C ILE A 496 14.77 18.96 -22.18
N ARG A 497 14.51 19.97 -21.34
CA ARG A 497 15.33 21.16 -21.19
C ARG A 497 15.67 21.37 -19.71
N ALA A 498 16.93 21.70 -19.45
CA ALA A 498 17.39 22.10 -18.13
C ALA A 498 17.84 23.57 -18.17
N VAL A 499 17.60 24.28 -17.07
CA VAL A 499 18.09 25.65 -16.86
C VAL A 499 18.72 25.72 -15.48
N TRP A 500 19.90 26.31 -15.40
CA TRP A 500 20.54 26.61 -14.13
C TRP A 500 21.37 27.88 -14.24
N GLN A 501 21.60 28.52 -13.10
CA GLN A 501 22.43 29.69 -12.95
C GLN A 501 22.93 29.75 -11.50
N PHE A 502 24.17 30.16 -11.32
CA PHE A 502 24.71 30.47 -9.99
C PHE A 502 24.64 31.98 -9.77
N PHE A 503 24.32 32.38 -8.54
CA PHE A 503 24.27 33.77 -8.12
C PHE A 503 25.22 33.93 -6.94
N GLU A 504 25.92 35.06 -6.92
CA GLU A 504 26.57 35.50 -5.69
C GLU A 504 25.48 35.85 -4.68
N ALA A 505 25.69 35.50 -3.42
CA ALA A 505 24.65 35.61 -2.42
C ALA A 505 25.20 35.90 -1.03
N GLU A 506 24.51 36.75 -0.28
CA GLU A 506 24.82 37.06 1.12
C GLU A 506 23.60 36.82 2.02
N PRO A 507 23.80 36.33 3.25
CA PRO A 507 22.70 36.13 4.18
C PRO A 507 22.32 37.42 4.92
N GLU A 508 21.05 37.81 4.87
CA GLU A 508 20.46 38.86 5.71
C GLU A 508 19.39 38.25 6.64
N GLY A 509 19.78 37.93 7.89
CA GLY A 509 18.88 37.30 8.86
C GLY A 509 18.45 35.89 8.43
N GLU A 510 17.17 35.72 8.07
CA GLU A 510 16.59 34.49 7.51
C GLU A 510 16.39 34.57 5.98
N SER A 511 16.88 35.63 5.35
CA SER A 511 16.81 35.86 3.91
C SER A 511 18.17 35.68 3.25
N LEU A 512 18.16 35.49 1.94
CA LEU A 512 19.35 35.39 1.11
C LEU A 512 19.25 36.46 0.02
N ASP A 513 20.15 37.44 0.08
CA ASP A 513 20.29 38.48 -0.91
C ASP A 513 21.08 37.93 -2.10
N LEU A 514 20.57 38.11 -3.31
CA LEU A 514 21.13 37.54 -4.54
C LEU A 514 21.63 38.65 -5.44
N PHE A 515 22.92 38.66 -5.75
CA PHE A 515 23.54 39.68 -6.57
C PHE A 515 23.44 39.33 -8.06
N ALA A 516 23.12 40.32 -8.88
CA ALA A 516 23.31 40.21 -10.31
C ALA A 516 24.82 40.07 -10.64
N PRO A 517 25.21 39.36 -11.72
CA PRO A 517 26.62 39.19 -12.06
C PRO A 517 27.38 40.52 -12.15
N GLY A 518 28.37 40.72 -11.26
CA GLY A 518 29.20 41.94 -11.20
C GLY A 518 28.54 43.14 -10.50
N ALA A 519 27.36 42.98 -9.91
CA ALA A 519 26.74 44.01 -9.08
C ALA A 519 27.45 44.13 -7.73
N LYS A 520 27.53 45.35 -7.20
CA LYS A 520 28.10 45.62 -5.87
C LYS A 520 27.05 45.62 -4.75
N GLU A 521 25.78 45.62 -5.14
CA GLU A 521 24.62 45.63 -4.26
C GLU A 521 23.63 44.58 -4.78
N PRO A 522 22.90 43.90 -3.88
CA PRO A 522 22.02 42.79 -4.24
C PRO A 522 20.78 43.20 -5.02
#